data_AF-A0A7Y6B188-F1
#
_entry.id   AF-A0A7Y6B188-F1
#
_cell.length_a   1.000
_cell.length_b   1.000
_cell.length_c   1.000
_cell.angle_alpha   90.00
_cell.angle_beta   90.00
_cell.angle_gamma   90.00
#
_symmetry.space_group_name_H-M   'P 1'
#
loop_
_entity.id
_entity.type
_entity.pdbx_description
1 polymer ?
#
loop_
_entity_poly.entity_id
_entity_poly.type
_entity_poly.pdbx_seq_one_letter_code
_entity_poly.pdbx_strand_id
1 'polypeptide(L)' 'MSDLFWLTDEQMERLRPFFPKSHGKPRVDDRRVLSGIVFVNRNRLRWRDAHSAYGPHKTLYNRWKRWGEAGVFTRIM' A
#
# COMPACT_ATOMS: atom_id res chain seq x y z
N MET A 1 0.02 -17.41 -14.16
CA MET A 1 1.01 -16.41 -13.70
C MET A 1 0.20 -15.30 -13.06
N SER A 2 0.34 -15.07 -11.76
CA SER A 2 -0.33 -13.93 -11.11
C SER A 2 0.40 -12.67 -11.55
N ASP A 3 -0.24 -11.83 -12.37
CA ASP A 3 0.29 -10.50 -12.70
C ASP A 3 0.25 -9.63 -11.44
N LEU A 4 1.33 -9.74 -10.66
CA LEU A 4 1.54 -8.89 -9.51
C LEU A 4 1.89 -7.49 -10.02
N PHE A 5 1.09 -6.53 -9.60
CA PHE A 5 1.36 -5.12 -9.78
C PHE A 5 2.40 -4.68 -8.75
N TRP A 6 3.47 -4.03 -9.20
CA TRP A 6 4.50 -3.46 -8.34
C TRP A 6 4.70 -1.99 -8.68
N LEU A 7 4.75 -1.13 -7.66
CA LEU A 7 5.08 0.28 -7.83
C LEU A 7 6.55 0.43 -8.24
N THR A 8 6.82 1.31 -9.20
CA THR A 8 8.19 1.65 -9.64
C THR A 8 8.93 2.43 -8.56
N ASP A 9 10.26 2.54 -8.67
CA ASP A 9 11.06 3.28 -7.68
C ASP A 9 10.65 4.75 -7.66
N GLU A 10 10.44 5.34 -8.85
CA GLU A 10 9.97 6.72 -9.00
C GLU A 10 8.61 6.95 -8.32
N GLN A 11 7.67 6.02 -8.47
CA GLN A 11 6.37 6.09 -7.79
C GLN A 11 6.55 6.00 -6.28
N MET A 12 7.44 5.11 -5.82
CA MET A 12 7.76 4.98 -4.41
C MET A 12 8.40 6.25 -3.84
N GLU A 13 9.28 6.91 -4.59
CA GLU A 13 9.91 8.17 -4.17
C GLU A 13 8.90 9.29 -3.97
N ARG A 14 7.91 9.42 -4.87
CA ARG A 14 6.79 10.37 -4.69
C ARG A 14 5.98 10.09 -3.42
N LEU A 15 5.90 8.83 -2.99
CA LEU A 15 5.17 8.40 -1.81
C LEU A 15 5.97 8.50 -0.51
N ARG A 16 7.31 8.51 -0.57
CA ARG A 16 8.21 8.55 0.61
C ARG A 16 7.86 9.65 1.63
N PRO A 17 7.52 10.89 1.23
CA PRO A 17 7.18 11.95 2.18
C PRO A 17 5.95 11.67 3.04
N PHE A 18 5.04 10.81 2.57
CA PHE A 18 3.80 10.47 3.28
C PHE A 18 3.95 9.24 4.17
N PHE A 19 5.12 8.59 4.18
CA PHE A 19 5.36 7.51 5.12
C PHE A 19 5.40 8.05 6.54
N PRO A 20 4.65 7.43 7.49
CA PRO A 20 4.72 7.82 8.88
C PRO A 20 6.16 7.69 9.40
N LYS A 21 6.53 8.34 10.51
CA LYS A 21 7.86 8.12 11.14
C LYS A 21 7.92 6.73 11.76
N SER A 22 9.04 6.01 11.62
CA SER A 22 9.18 4.66 12.19
C SER A 22 9.37 4.74 13.70
N HIS A 23 8.53 4.08 14.48
CA HIS A 23 8.66 4.02 15.94
C HIS A 23 9.51 2.80 16.37
N GLY A 24 10.71 2.63 15.80
CA GLY A 24 11.69 1.63 16.22
C GLY A 24 11.45 0.17 15.76
N LYS A 25 10.31 -0.15 15.15
CA LYS A 25 10.06 -1.48 14.54
C LYS A 25 10.34 -1.46 13.03
N PRO A 26 11.12 -2.41 12.48
CA PRO A 26 11.32 -2.52 11.04
C PRO A 26 9.96 -2.63 10.34
N ARG A 27 9.76 -1.80 9.32
CA ARG A 27 8.50 -1.79 8.58
C ARG A 27 8.40 -3.03 7.71
N VAL A 28 7.19 -3.57 7.61
CA VAL A 28 6.83 -4.43 6.47
C VAL A 28 7.10 -3.62 5.21
N ASP A 29 7.70 -4.25 4.21
CA ASP A 29 8.04 -3.64 2.93
C ASP A 29 6.89 -2.75 2.41
N ASP A 30 7.08 -1.43 2.48
CA ASP A 30 6.04 -0.45 2.15
C ASP A 30 5.70 -0.54 0.66
N ARG A 31 6.67 -0.88 -0.21
CA ARG A 31 6.42 -1.09 -1.64
C ARG A 31 5.42 -2.21 -1.84
N ARG A 32 5.61 -3.32 -1.13
CA ARG A 32 4.73 -4.49 -1.22
C ARG A 32 3.31 -4.19 -0.77
N VAL A 33 3.16 -3.50 0.37
CA VAL A 33 1.85 -3.14 0.92
C VAL A 33 1.11 -2.16 0.00
N LEU A 34 1.79 -1.11 -0.47
CA LEU A 34 1.17 -0.09 -1.34
C LEU A 34 0.81 -0.66 -2.71
N SER A 35 1.68 -1.51 -3.27
CA SER A 35 1.39 -2.18 -4.54
C SER A 35 0.14 -3.07 -4.42
N GLY A 36 -0.01 -3.78 -3.31
CA GLY A 36 -1.23 -4.55 -3.02
C GLY A 36 -2.47 -3.69 -2.86
N ILE A 37 -2.36 -2.52 -2.24
CA ILE A 37 -3.48 -1.56 -2.11
C ILE A 37 -3.92 -1.06 -3.48
N VAL A 38 -2.98 -0.66 -4.34
CA VAL A 38 -3.29 -0.22 -5.70
C VAL A 38 -3.91 -1.34 -6.52
N PHE A 39 -3.38 -2.56 -6.42
CA PHE A 39 -3.93 -3.74 -7.08
C PHE A 39 -5.38 -4.00 -6.68
N VAL A 40 -5.70 -4.01 -5.39
CA VAL A 40 -7.07 -4.22 -4.89
C VAL A 40 -8.01 -3.12 -5.37
N ASN A 41 -7.58 -1.85 -5.28
CA ASN A 41 -8.40 -0.70 -5.67
C ASN A 41 -8.67 -0.67 -7.18
N ARG A 42 -7.65 -0.95 -8.02
CA ARG A 42 -7.74 -0.97 -9.48
C ARG A 42 -8.68 -2.07 -9.97
N ASN A 43 -8.64 -3.23 -9.33
CA ASN A 43 -9.43 -4.40 -9.72
C ASN A 43 -10.77 -4.51 -8.95
N ARG A 44 -11.11 -3.53 -8.09
CA ARG A 44 -12.32 -3.52 -7.26
C ARG A 44 -12.51 -4.80 -6.43
N LEU A 45 -11.41 -5.38 -5.96
CA LEU A 45 -11.42 -6.63 -5.20
C LEU A 45 -11.74 -6.40 -3.73
N ARG A 46 -12.14 -7.46 -3.02
CA ARG A 46 -12.16 -7.42 -1.56
C ARG A 46 -10.72 -7.53 -1.06
N TRP A 47 -10.41 -6.87 0.06
CA TRP A 47 -9.07 -6.96 0.67
C TRP A 47 -8.62 -8.41 0.94
N ARG A 48 -9.56 -9.30 1.30
CA ARG A 48 -9.31 -10.73 1.55
C ARG A 48 -8.84 -11.48 0.30
N ASP A 49 -9.18 -10.98 -0.89
CA ASP A 49 -8.86 -11.59 -2.18
C ASP A 49 -7.51 -11.07 -2.72
N ALA A 50 -6.83 -10.18 -1.99
CA ALA A 50 -5.50 -9.71 -2.34
C ALA A 50 -4.50 -10.87 -2.32
N HIS A 51 -3.61 -10.90 -3.32
CA HIS A 51 -2.58 -11.92 -3.40
C HIS A 51 -1.68 -11.89 -2.14
N SER A 52 -1.37 -13.06 -1.59
CA SER A 52 -0.55 -13.20 -0.37
C SER A 52 0.85 -12.59 -0.52
N ALA A 53 1.35 -12.51 -1.75
CA ALA A 53 2.59 -11.81 -2.12
C ALA A 53 2.57 -10.30 -1.81
N TYR A 54 1.44 -9.67 -1.49
CA TYR A 54 1.38 -8.28 -0.98
C TYR A 54 1.39 -8.17 0.55
N GLY A 55 1.30 -9.32 1.23
CA GLY A 55 1.26 -9.42 2.68
C GLY A 55 -0.17 -9.59 3.20
N PRO A 56 -0.36 -9.58 4.53
CA PRO A 56 -1.65 -9.84 5.13
C PRO A 56 -2.70 -8.80 4.71
N HIS A 57 -3.89 -9.25 4.31
CA HIS A 57 -4.99 -8.37 3.89
C HIS A 57 -5.34 -7.30 4.94
N LYS A 58 -5.26 -7.65 6.23
CA LYS A 58 -5.48 -6.71 7.34
C LYS A 58 -4.46 -5.56 7.36
N THR A 59 -3.21 -5.83 6.97
CA THR A 59 -2.16 -4.82 6.85
C THR A 59 -2.45 -3.86 5.71
N LEU A 60 -2.91 -4.37 4.56
CA LEU A 60 -3.32 -3.55 3.42
C LEU A 60 -4.45 -2.59 3.82
N TYR A 61 -5.53 -3.15 4.39
CA TYR A 61 -6.69 -2.36 4.82
C TYR A 61 -6.32 -1.31 5.87
N ASN A 62 -5.59 -1.69 6.93
CA ASN A 62 -5.20 -0.76 7.99
C ASN A 62 -4.34 0.39 7.46
N ARG A 63 -3.44 0.12 6.51
CA ARG A 63 -2.61 1.15 5.89
C ARG A 63 -3.46 2.06 5.01
N TRP A 64 -4.32 1.50 4.16
CA TRP A 64 -5.23 2.27 3.32
C TRP A 64 -6.13 3.19 4.16
N LYS A 65 -6.77 2.66 5.21
CA LYS A 65 -7.62 3.45 6.12
C LYS A 65 -6.86 4.60 6.77
N ARG A 66 -5.68 4.34 7.35
CA ARG A 66 -4.83 5.39 7.98
C ARG A 66 -4.42 6.48 6.99
N TRP A 67 -4.12 6.10 5.75
CA TRP A 67 -3.76 7.06 4.70
C TRP A 67 -4.96 7.90 4.25
N GLY A 68 -6.15 7.31 4.20
CA GLY A 68 -7.41 8.04 4.00
C GLY A 68 -7.67 9.05 5.12
N GLU A 69 -7.57 8.63 6.37
CA GLU A 69 -7.76 9.50 7.55
C GLU A 69 -6.73 10.63 7.62
N ALA A 70 -5.49 10.38 7.20
CA ALA A 70 -4.43 11.38 7.12
C ALA A 70 -4.52 12.31 5.89
N GLY A 71 -5.52 12.10 5.01
CA GLY A 71 -5.70 12.88 3.78
C GLY A 71 -4.59 12.66 2.75
N VAL A 72 -3.83 11.57 2.85
CA VAL A 72 -2.68 11.29 1.97
C VAL A 72 -3.13 11.08 0.52
N PHE A 73 -4.25 10.39 0.30
CA PHE A 73 -4.77 10.19 -1.06
C PHE A 73 -5.17 11.50 -1.74
N THR A 74 -5.72 12.45 -0.98
CA THR A 74 -6.08 13.79 -1.50
C THR A 74 -4.84 14.63 -1.86
N ARG A 75 -3.67 14.32 -1.27
CA ARG A 75 -2.41 15.03 -1.58
C ARG A 75 -1.65 14.42 -2.76
N ILE A 76 -2.02 13.20 -3.17
CA ILE A 76 -1.38 12.46 -4.26
C ILE A 76 -2.19 12.60 -5.57
N MET A 77 -3.53 12.69 -5.47
CA MET A 77 -4.42 13.03 -6.59
C MET A 77 -4.30 14.51 -6.95
#